data_AF-A0A949MRE3-F1
#
_entry.id   AF-A0A949MRE3-F1
#
_cell.length_a   1.000
_cell.length_b   1.000
_cell.length_c   1.000
_cell.angle_alpha   90.00
_cell.angle_beta   90.00
_cell.angle_gamma   90.00
#
_symmetry.space_group_name_H-M   'P 1'
#
loop_
_entity.id
_entity.type
_entity.pdbx_description
1 polymer ?
#
loop_
_entity_poly.entity_id
_entity_poly.type
_entity_poly.pdbx_seq_one_letter_code
_entity_poly.pdbx_strand_id
1 'polypeptide(L)'
;MQEKIKDDSELWESGQLGASPEHMQPAPAELEKEIDDAMNVEAVTIRLDKALVADLKNLAKDDELAFQAFLRKVLTGYRDCRK
;
A
#
# COMPACT_ATOMS: atom_id res chain seq x y z
N MET A 1 -30.76 22.10 -5.21
CA MET A 1 -30.21 23.16 -4.35
C MET A 1 -28.98 22.56 -3.69
N GLN A 2 -27.79 23.11 -3.89
CA GLN A 2 -26.58 22.54 -3.27
C GLN A 2 -26.45 23.10 -1.84
N GLU A 3 -26.52 22.23 -0.84
CA GLU A 3 -26.25 22.58 0.54
C GLU A 3 -24.75 22.86 0.70
N LYS A 4 -24.43 24.02 1.26
CA LYS A 4 -23.06 24.50 1.42
C LYS A 4 -22.45 23.76 2.62
N ILE A 5 -21.43 22.93 2.37
CA ILE A 5 -20.70 22.22 3.42
C ILE A 5 -20.14 23.26 4.39
N LYS A 6 -20.43 23.10 5.69
CA LYS A 6 -19.73 23.86 6.72
C LYS A 6 -18.31 23.31 6.80
N ASP A 7 -17.34 24.14 6.44
CA ASP A 7 -15.92 23.82 6.53
C ASP A 7 -15.52 23.81 8.02
N ASP A 8 -15.62 22.64 8.63
CA ASP A 8 -15.36 22.41 10.05
C ASP A 8 -14.36 21.24 10.16
N SER A 9 -13.18 21.53 10.71
CA SER A 9 -12.08 20.57 10.78
C SER A 9 -12.41 19.35 11.64
N GLU A 10 -13.24 19.50 12.69
CA GLU A 10 -13.59 18.39 13.58
C GLU A 10 -14.49 17.37 12.86
N LEU A 11 -15.29 17.81 11.89
CA LEU A 11 -16.11 16.93 11.05
C LEU A 11 -15.30 16.12 10.03
N TRP A 12 -14.18 16.68 9.54
CA TRP A 12 -13.21 15.94 8.71
C TRP A 12 -12.42 14.92 9.53
N GLU A 13 -11.91 15.30 10.70
CA GLU A 13 -11.15 14.40 11.56
C GLU A 13 -12.01 13.25 12.13
N SER A 14 -13.28 13.52 12.43
CA SER A 14 -14.22 12.47 12.84
C SER A 14 -14.71 11.58 11.68
N GLY A 15 -14.35 11.89 10.43
CA GLY A 15 -14.75 11.14 9.24
C GLY A 15 -16.23 11.30 8.88
N GLN A 16 -16.95 12.26 9.47
CA GLN A 16 -18.33 12.58 9.08
C GLN A 16 -18.40 13.21 7.68
N LEU A 17 -17.30 13.81 7.22
CA LEU A 17 -17.11 14.30 5.86
C LEU A 17 -16.07 13.43 5.12
N GLY A 18 -16.30 13.19 3.83
CA GLY A 18 -15.36 12.50 2.94
C GLY A 18 -15.31 10.96 3.04
N ALA A 19 -15.89 10.36 4.09
CA ALA A 19 -15.91 8.90 4.25
C ALA A 19 -17.15 8.21 3.64
N SER A 20 -18.08 8.98 3.06
CA SER A 20 -19.31 8.41 2.49
C SER A 20 -19.03 7.58 1.23
N PRO A 21 -19.47 6.31 1.17
CA PRO A 21 -19.17 5.42 0.04
C PRO A 21 -19.79 5.90 -1.28
N GLU A 22 -20.85 6.70 -1.23
CA GLU A 22 -21.50 7.33 -2.39
C GLU A 22 -20.61 8.33 -3.14
N HIS A 23 -19.54 8.82 -2.50
CA HIS A 23 -18.56 9.73 -3.10
C HIS A 23 -17.22 9.05 -3.40
N MET A 24 -17.09 7.75 -3.13
CA MET A 24 -15.87 6.99 -3.40
C MET A 24 -15.83 6.55 -4.87
N GLN A 25 -14.70 6.79 -5.54
CA GLN A 25 -14.43 6.26 -6.88
C GLN A 25 -13.02 5.67 -6.95
N PRO A 26 -12.83 4.55 -7.67
CA PRO A 26 -11.49 4.02 -7.91
C PRO A 26 -10.68 5.07 -8.70
N ALA A 27 -9.42 5.23 -8.32
CA ALA A 27 -8.50 6.09 -9.05
C ALA A 27 -8.31 5.55 -10.48
N PRO A 28 -8.16 6.43 -11.48
CA PRO A 28 -7.79 5.99 -12.81
C PRO A 28 -6.38 5.38 -12.81
N ALA A 29 -6.17 4.35 -13.64
CA ALA A 29 -4.90 3.63 -13.69
C ALA A 29 -3.70 4.53 -14.05
N GLU A 30 -3.92 5.61 -14.80
CA GLU A 30 -2.88 6.59 -15.13
C GLU A 30 -2.39 7.33 -13.89
N LEU A 31 -3.29 7.65 -12.95
CA LEU A 31 -2.93 8.32 -11.70
C LEU A 31 -2.17 7.37 -10.76
N GLU A 32 -2.58 6.10 -10.70
CA GLU A 32 -1.83 5.06 -9.96
C GLU A 32 -0.38 4.97 -10.47
N LYS A 33 -0.21 4.92 -11.80
CA LYS A 33 1.11 4.89 -12.41
C LYS A 33 1.93 6.14 -12.13
N GLU A 34 1.34 7.33 -12.23
CA GLU A 34 2.05 8.58 -11.94
C GLU A 34 2.56 8.63 -10.49
N ILE A 35 1.79 8.10 -9.54
CA ILE A 35 2.18 7.96 -8.14
C ILE A 35 3.35 6.97 -8.00
N ASP A 36 3.24 5.79 -8.61
CA ASP A 36 4.31 4.78 -8.58
C ASP A 36 5.63 5.31 -9.19
N ASP A 37 5.55 6.00 -10.33
CA ASP A 37 6.69 6.64 -10.99
C ASP A 37 7.31 7.74 -10.11
N ALA A 38 6.48 8.59 -9.48
CA ALA A 38 6.95 9.62 -8.55
C ALA A 38 7.63 9.05 -7.30
N MET A 39 7.18 7.88 -6.84
CA MET A 39 7.79 7.14 -5.74
C MET A 39 8.96 6.25 -6.18
N ASN A 40 9.24 6.16 -7.49
CA ASN A 40 10.24 5.29 -8.11
C ASN A 40 10.09 3.83 -7.63
N VAL A 41 8.86 3.34 -7.62
CA VAL A 41 8.50 1.95 -7.30
C VAL A 41 7.86 1.29 -8.51
N GLU A 42 8.04 -0.03 -8.63
CA GLU A 42 7.38 -0.82 -9.68
C GLU A 42 6.64 -1.99 -9.03
N ALA A 43 5.36 -2.15 -9.37
CA ALA A 43 4.54 -3.25 -8.94
C ALA A 43 4.90 -4.54 -9.71
N VAL A 44 5.69 -5.42 -9.09
CA VAL A 44 6.04 -6.72 -9.67
C VAL A 44 5.11 -7.82 -9.19
N THR A 45 4.58 -8.61 -10.13
CA THR A 45 3.83 -9.83 -9.82
C THR A 45 4.74 -11.05 -9.96
N ILE A 46 5.01 -11.75 -8.86
CA ILE A 46 5.81 -12.98 -8.84
C ILE A 46 4.95 -14.17 -8.40
N ARG A 47 5.18 -15.34 -9.01
CA ARG A 47 4.59 -16.62 -8.55
C ARG A 47 5.65 -17.39 -7.78
N LEU A 48 5.29 -17.83 -6.58
CA LEU A 48 6.15 -18.58 -5.68
C LEU A 48 5.50 -19.91 -5.32
N ASP A 49 6.31 -20.89 -4.96
CA ASP A 49 5.82 -22.15 -4.40
C ASP A 49 5.08 -21.90 -3.07
N LYS A 50 4.02 -22.68 -2.82
CA LYS A 50 3.18 -22.49 -1.63
C LYS A 50 3.93 -22.75 -0.33
N ALA A 51 4.82 -23.74 -0.29
CA ALA A 51 5.61 -24.04 0.89
C ALA A 51 6.57 -22.88 1.18
N LEU A 52 7.25 -22.38 0.16
CA LEU A 52 8.13 -21.22 0.28
C LEU A 52 7.39 -19.98 0.80
N VAL A 53 6.18 -19.72 0.31
CA VAL A 53 5.36 -18.60 0.81
C VAL A 53 4.98 -18.78 2.28
N ALA A 54 4.68 -20.01 2.71
CA ALA A 54 4.38 -20.30 4.12
C ALA A 54 5.61 -20.07 5.01
N ASP A 55 6.78 -20.52 4.57
CA ASP A 55 8.04 -20.37 5.31
C ASP A 55 8.44 -18.91 5.46
N LEU A 56 8.39 -18.13 4.37
CA LEU A 56 8.63 -16.68 4.43
C LEU A 56 7.57 -15.96 5.27
N LYS A 57 6.32 -16.46 5.24
CA LYS A 57 5.22 -16.21 6.19
C LYS A 57 5.70 -16.16 7.64
N ASN A 58 6.32 -17.26 8.05
CA ASN A 58 6.72 -17.48 9.42
C ASN A 58 7.95 -16.63 9.78
N LEU A 59 8.95 -16.58 8.90
CA LEU A 59 10.13 -15.72 9.10
C LEU A 59 9.76 -14.24 9.25
N ALA A 60 8.78 -13.76 8.49
CA ALA A 60 8.30 -12.39 8.62
C ALA A 60 7.64 -12.11 9.99
N LYS A 61 6.96 -13.11 10.59
CA LYS A 61 6.39 -12.98 11.94
C LYS A 61 7.46 -12.93 13.02
N ASP A 62 8.52 -13.71 12.87
CA ASP A 62 9.66 -13.69 13.79
C ASP A 62 10.35 -12.31 13.79
N ASP A 63 10.37 -11.64 12.64
CA ASP A 63 10.86 -10.26 12.46
C ASP A 63 9.81 -9.18 12.82
N GLU A 64 8.60 -9.55 13.25
CA GLU A 64 7.45 -8.65 13.49
C GLU A 64 7.08 -7.75 12.29
N LEU A 65 7.32 -8.23 11.07
CA LEU A 65 7.09 -7.51 9.82
C LEU A 65 5.92 -8.08 9.03
N ALA A 66 5.21 -7.20 8.31
CA ALA A 66 4.32 -7.64 7.25
C ALA A 66 5.10 -8.36 6.15
N PHE A 67 4.51 -9.40 5.56
CA PHE A 67 5.17 -10.23 4.55
C PHE A 67 5.75 -9.44 3.37
N GLN A 68 5.02 -8.45 2.84
CA GLN A 68 5.52 -7.61 1.74
C GLN A 68 6.72 -6.74 2.17
N ALA A 69 6.71 -6.23 3.41
CA ALA A 69 7.83 -5.45 3.94
C ALA A 69 9.06 -6.34 4.15
N PHE A 70 8.86 -7.54 4.70
CA PHE A 70 9.91 -8.55 4.85
C PHE A 70 10.52 -8.94 3.49
N LEU A 71 9.68 -9.22 2.48
CA LEU A 71 10.15 -9.58 1.15
C LEU A 71 10.99 -8.45 0.52
N ARG A 72 10.55 -7.19 0.66
CA ARG A 72 11.32 -6.01 0.21
C ARG A 72 12.68 -5.92 0.89
N LYS A 73 12.74 -6.17 2.22
CA LYS A 73 13.98 -6.20 3.01
C LYS A 73 14.93 -7.29 2.49
N VAL A 74 14.43 -8.51 2.28
CA VAL A 74 15.23 -9.65 1.77
C VAL A 74 15.81 -9.34 0.39
N LEU A 75 14.98 -8.87 -0.55
CA LEU A 75 15.44 -8.54 -1.90
C LEU A 75 16.46 -7.40 -1.91
N THR A 76 16.25 -6.38 -1.08
CA THR A 76 17.19 -5.26 -0.92
C THR A 76 18.51 -5.71 -0.32
N GLY A 77 18.47 -6.50 0.75
CA GLY A 77 19.68 -7.05 1.39
C GLY A 77 20.46 -7.98 0.46
N TYR A 78 19.77 -8.81 -0.34
CA TYR A 78 20.42 -9.64 -1.35
C TYR A 78 21.13 -8.80 -2.42
N ARG A 79 20.49 -7.73 -2.90
CA ARG A 79 21.10 -6.78 -3.85
C ARG A 79 22.34 -6.12 -3.25
N ASP A 80 22.26 -5.66 -2.01
CA ASP A 80 23.33 -4.90 -1.37
C ASP A 80 24.54 -5.76 -1.01
N CYS A 81 24.34 -7.05 -0.71
CA CYS A 81 25.43 -8.01 -0.51
C CYS A 81 26.20 -8.36 -1.80
N ARG A 82 25.60 -8.15 -2.98
CA ARG A 82 26.18 -8.45 -4.30
C ARG A 82 26.87 -7.25 -4.96
N LYS A 83 26.72 -6.05 -4.40
CA LYS A 83 27.43 -4.83 -4.84
C LYS A 83 28.85 -4.82 -4.28
#